data_AF-A0A1G2ULW2-F1
#
_entry.id   AF-A0A1G2ULW2-F1
#
_cell.length_a   1.000
_cell.length_b   1.000
_cell.length_c   1.000
_cell.angle_alpha   90.00
_cell.angle_beta   90.00
_cell.angle_gamma   90.00
#
_symmetry.space_group_name_H-M   'P 1'
#
loop_
_entity.id
_entity.type
_entity.pdbx_description
1 polymer ?
#
loop_
_entity_poly.entity_id
_entity_poly.type
_entity_poly.pdbx_seq_one_letter_code
_entity_poly.pdbx_strand_id
1 'polypeptide(L)'
;MIRELLPPDFPELLKEITDPPARLRYDGELPKKDNKLLAVVGSRKYSSYGREVCESIISGLSGAPVTIVSGLALGIDSVAHRAALRADLQTIAIPGSGLDRKVLHPHSHVNLAEEIIENGGGLISEYDDLMPAGVWAFPRRNRIMAGLCHATLVIEAERKSGTLITSRLATEYNREVGCVPGPVTSPTSDGPHMLIRLGAALIRDHNDVRELLGLKRTDEHPTLVDIEDLSDEEKIFIKILETPCSRDELIRKSKLDIGSASATLSLLEIKGLITEELGEVRKIF
;
A
#
# COMPACT_ATOMS: atom_id res chain seq x y z
N MET A 1 10.43 16.47 -20.79
CA MET A 1 11.48 17.52 -20.69
C MET A 1 11.70 17.75 -19.21
N ILE A 2 12.96 17.73 -18.76
CA ILE A 2 13.28 17.86 -17.34
C ILE A 2 12.99 19.28 -16.85
N ARG A 3 12.22 19.39 -15.78
CA ARG A 3 11.71 20.62 -15.17
C ARG A 3 12.24 20.77 -13.75
N GLU A 4 12.22 22.00 -13.24
CA GLU A 4 12.56 22.30 -11.86
C GLU A 4 11.30 22.42 -11.01
N LEU A 5 11.37 21.94 -9.77
CA LEU A 5 10.37 22.11 -8.74
C LEU A 5 11.04 22.77 -7.53
N LEU A 6 10.44 23.84 -7.02
CA LEU A 6 10.97 24.63 -5.91
C LEU A 6 10.22 24.33 -4.61
N PRO A 7 10.80 24.64 -3.43
CA PRO A 7 10.22 24.28 -2.14
C PRO A 7 8.76 24.65 -1.91
N PRO A 8 8.26 25.83 -2.33
CA PRO A 8 6.83 26.17 -2.20
C PRO A 8 5.88 25.18 -2.88
N ASP A 9 6.33 24.56 -3.97
CA ASP A 9 5.56 23.66 -4.82
C ASP A 9 5.75 22.18 -4.48
N PHE A 10 6.58 21.87 -3.46
CA PHE A 10 6.75 20.50 -3.01
C PHE A 10 5.46 19.91 -2.46
N PRO A 11 5.25 18.59 -2.59
CA PRO A 11 4.21 17.90 -1.84
C PRO A 11 4.39 18.11 -0.34
N GLU A 12 3.28 18.31 0.38
CA GLU A 12 3.30 18.73 1.78
C GLU A 12 4.14 17.82 2.68
N LEU A 13 4.01 16.49 2.53
CA LEU A 13 4.77 15.53 3.32
C LEU A 13 6.29 15.69 3.18
N LEU A 14 6.77 16.11 2.00
CA LEU A 14 8.20 16.33 1.76
C LEU A 14 8.70 17.62 2.41
N LYS A 15 7.81 18.59 2.69
CA LYS A 15 8.17 19.82 3.41
C LYS A 15 8.32 19.58 4.91
N GLU A 16 7.71 18.52 5.44
CA GLU A 16 7.69 18.18 6.88
C GLU A 16 8.93 17.42 7.36
N ILE A 17 9.75 16.89 6.46
CA ILE A 17 10.96 16.16 6.87
C ILE A 17 12.01 17.11 7.44
N THR A 18 12.95 16.57 8.23
CA THR A 18 13.96 17.37 8.94
C THR A 18 14.96 18.07 8.02
N ASP A 19 15.24 17.49 6.86
CA ASP A 19 16.18 18.02 5.86
C ASP A 19 15.54 18.01 4.46
N PRO A 20 14.56 18.88 4.15
CA PRO A 20 13.92 18.92 2.84
C PRO A 20 14.93 19.35 1.76
N PRO A 21 14.77 18.88 0.51
CA PRO A 21 15.70 19.23 -0.56
C PRO A 21 15.64 20.72 -0.90
N ALA A 22 16.74 21.34 -1.33
CA ALA A 22 16.74 22.76 -1.70
C ALA A 22 15.99 23.02 -3.03
N ARG A 23 16.02 22.04 -3.92
CA ARG A 23 15.30 21.99 -5.20
C ARG A 23 15.12 20.55 -5.63
N LEU A 24 14.17 20.31 -6.53
CA LEU A 24 14.03 19.02 -7.21
C LEU A 24 14.00 19.23 -8.72
N ARG A 25 14.53 18.25 -9.44
CA ARG A 25 14.37 18.06 -10.88
C ARG A 25 13.32 16.98 -11.09
N TYR A 26 12.47 17.13 -12.09
CA TYR A 26 11.50 16.09 -12.44
C TYR A 26 11.28 15.99 -13.96
N ASP A 27 10.97 14.78 -14.43
CA ASP A 27 10.58 14.50 -15.82
C ASP A 27 9.34 13.60 -15.84
N GLY A 28 8.44 13.80 -16.80
CA GLY A 28 7.08 13.26 -16.73
C GLY A 28 6.22 13.98 -15.68
N GLU A 29 5.23 13.29 -15.14
CA GLU A 29 4.23 13.85 -14.24
C GLU A 29 4.63 13.76 -12.76
N LEU A 30 4.19 14.74 -11.97
CA LEU A 30 4.29 14.69 -10.51
C LEU A 30 3.22 13.78 -9.91
N PRO A 31 3.38 13.33 -8.65
CA PRO A 31 2.34 12.56 -7.98
C PRO A 31 0.98 13.28 -7.99
N LYS A 32 -0.09 12.54 -8.30
CA LYS A 32 -1.46 13.07 -8.24
C LYS A 32 -1.79 13.51 -6.80
N LYS A 33 -2.38 14.70 -6.65
CA LYS A 33 -2.65 15.31 -5.32
C LYS A 33 -3.58 14.49 -4.43
N ASP A 34 -4.58 13.84 -5.03
CA ASP A 34 -5.58 13.06 -4.29
C ASP A 34 -5.12 11.62 -4.01
N ASN A 35 -3.95 11.22 -4.51
CA ASN A 35 -3.43 9.88 -4.30
C ASN A 35 -2.70 9.76 -2.97
N LYS A 36 -2.80 8.58 -2.36
CA LYS A 36 -1.89 8.14 -1.31
C LYS A 36 -0.59 7.63 -1.94
N LEU A 37 0.54 8.14 -1.47
CA LEU A 37 1.86 7.76 -1.97
C LEU A 37 2.44 6.64 -1.12
N LEU A 38 2.76 5.52 -1.77
CA LEU A 38 3.33 4.34 -1.13
C LEU A 38 4.76 4.13 -1.63
N ALA A 39 5.75 4.25 -0.74
CA ALA A 39 7.11 3.86 -1.05
C ALA A 39 7.20 2.33 -1.03
N VAL A 40 7.61 1.70 -2.13
CA VAL A 40 7.87 0.25 -2.16
C VAL A 40 9.37 0.02 -2.27
N VAL A 41 9.93 -0.68 -1.29
CA VAL A 41 11.37 -0.94 -1.22
C VAL A 41 11.64 -2.41 -0.93
N GLY A 42 12.78 -2.90 -1.40
CA GLY A 42 13.21 -4.25 -1.10
C GLY A 42 14.62 -4.57 -1.56
N SER A 43 14.96 -5.85 -1.52
CA SER A 43 16.27 -6.35 -1.89
C SER A 43 16.54 -6.18 -3.39
N ARG A 44 17.81 -5.88 -3.73
CA ARG A 44 18.29 -5.92 -5.13
C ARG A 44 18.38 -7.36 -5.65
N LYS A 45 18.64 -8.32 -4.76
CA LYS A 45 18.59 -9.76 -4.99
C LYS A 45 17.36 -10.31 -4.27
N TYR A 46 16.27 -10.43 -5.00
CA TYR A 46 14.98 -10.83 -4.45
C TYR A 46 14.70 -12.31 -4.72
N SER A 47 13.84 -12.90 -3.89
CA SER A 47 13.36 -14.28 -4.07
C SER A 47 12.16 -14.33 -5.02
N SER A 48 11.81 -15.53 -5.51
CA SER A 48 10.57 -15.71 -6.27
C SER A 48 9.34 -15.26 -5.46
N TYR A 49 9.34 -15.59 -4.16
CA TYR A 49 8.33 -15.15 -3.21
C TYR A 49 8.24 -13.62 -3.14
N GLY A 50 9.36 -12.92 -2.94
CA GLY A 50 9.38 -11.46 -2.87
C GLY A 50 8.84 -10.80 -4.14
N ARG A 51 9.17 -11.35 -5.33
CA ARG A 51 8.59 -10.87 -6.59
C ARG A 51 7.09 -11.09 -6.64
N GLU A 52 6.63 -12.31 -6.41
CA GLU A 52 5.22 -12.70 -6.54
C GLU A 52 4.33 -11.90 -5.57
N VAL A 53 4.77 -11.73 -4.33
CA VAL A 53 4.03 -10.93 -3.34
C VAL A 53 4.02 -9.45 -3.73
N CYS A 54 5.15 -8.89 -4.18
CA CYS A 54 5.19 -7.51 -4.65
C CYS A 54 4.22 -7.28 -5.82
N GLU A 55 4.21 -8.19 -6.80
CA GLU A 55 3.31 -8.12 -7.95
C GLU A 55 1.85 -8.27 -7.51
N SER A 56 1.55 -9.22 -6.64
CA SER A 56 0.19 -9.48 -6.14
C SER A 56 -0.37 -8.29 -5.35
N ILE A 57 0.39 -7.75 -4.38
CA ILE A 57 -0.02 -6.59 -3.59
C ILE A 57 -0.29 -5.39 -4.48
N ILE A 58 0.64 -5.05 -5.38
CA ILE A 58 0.49 -3.86 -6.22
C ILE A 58 -0.64 -4.02 -7.23
N SER A 59 -0.81 -5.22 -7.81
CA SER A 59 -1.93 -5.48 -8.72
C SER A 59 -3.28 -5.36 -8.01
N GLY A 60 -3.37 -5.81 -6.76
CA GLY A 60 -4.59 -5.67 -5.94
C GLY A 60 -4.95 -4.22 -5.57
N LEU A 61 -4.03 -3.27 -5.77
CA LEU A 61 -4.30 -1.84 -5.60
C LEU A 61 -4.89 -1.17 -6.85
N SER A 62 -5.08 -1.90 -7.96
CA SER A 62 -5.66 -1.34 -9.18
C SER A 62 -7.00 -0.64 -8.92
N GLY A 63 -7.19 0.53 -9.52
CA GLY A 63 -8.35 1.39 -9.31
C GLY A 63 -8.38 2.16 -7.97
N ALA A 64 -7.43 1.92 -7.06
CA ALA A 64 -7.28 2.72 -5.85
C ALA A 64 -6.58 4.06 -6.15
N PRO A 65 -6.86 5.13 -5.37
CA PRO A 65 -6.14 6.40 -5.47
C PRO A 65 -4.74 6.27 -4.83
N VAL A 66 -3.88 5.45 -5.43
CA VAL A 66 -2.53 5.15 -4.92
C VAL A 66 -1.50 5.42 -6.01
N THR A 67 -0.38 6.04 -5.61
CA THR A 67 0.81 6.23 -6.46
C THR A 67 1.96 5.43 -5.86
N ILE A 68 2.57 4.56 -6.66
CA ILE A 68 3.71 3.74 -6.25
C ILE A 68 5.00 4.54 -6.42
N VAL A 69 5.73 4.77 -5.34
CA VAL A 69 7.02 5.46 -5.35
C VAL A 69 8.12 4.43 -5.13
N SER A 70 9.13 4.40 -5.99
CA SER A 70 10.30 3.54 -5.76
C SER A 70 11.57 4.14 -6.37
N GLY A 71 12.69 3.46 -6.19
CA GLY A 71 14.01 4.01 -6.43
C GLY A 71 14.61 3.77 -7.80
N LEU A 72 13.87 3.11 -8.71
CA LEU A 72 14.37 2.61 -9.99
C LEU A 72 15.55 1.62 -9.89
N ALA A 73 15.91 1.13 -8.70
CA ALA A 73 17.03 0.22 -8.54
C ALA A 73 16.73 -1.17 -9.15
N LEU A 74 17.77 -2.00 -9.27
CA LEU A 74 17.59 -3.44 -9.51
C LEU A 74 16.76 -4.06 -8.38
N GLY A 75 16.03 -5.11 -8.71
CA GLY A 75 15.29 -5.90 -7.74
C GLY A 75 13.87 -5.43 -7.50
N ILE A 76 13.44 -5.45 -6.24
CA ILE A 76 12.06 -5.11 -5.85
C ILE A 76 11.62 -3.74 -6.39
N ASP A 77 12.49 -2.74 -6.42
CA ASP A 77 12.16 -1.42 -6.95
C ASP A 77 11.61 -1.49 -8.39
N SER A 78 12.28 -2.23 -9.29
CA SER A 78 11.82 -2.36 -10.67
C SER A 78 10.68 -3.35 -10.85
N VAL A 79 10.54 -4.34 -9.95
CA VAL A 79 9.33 -5.17 -9.87
C VAL A 79 8.12 -4.31 -9.52
N ALA A 80 8.26 -3.41 -8.54
CA ALA A 80 7.19 -2.54 -8.09
C ALA A 80 6.72 -1.57 -9.18
N HIS A 81 7.65 -0.91 -9.87
CA HIS A 81 7.32 -0.06 -11.01
C HIS A 81 6.59 -0.83 -12.12
N ARG A 82 7.09 -2.01 -12.51
CA ARG A 82 6.45 -2.84 -13.55
C ARG A 82 5.08 -3.39 -13.14
N ALA A 83 4.89 -3.69 -11.85
CA ALA A 83 3.60 -4.11 -11.34
C ALA A 83 2.61 -2.94 -11.34
N ALA A 84 3.06 -1.73 -10.97
CA ALA A 84 2.24 -0.52 -10.99
C ALA A 84 1.76 -0.19 -12.42
N LEU A 85 2.68 -0.24 -13.40
CA LEU A 85 2.36 -0.05 -14.82
C LEU A 85 1.33 -1.07 -15.32
N ARG A 86 1.48 -2.35 -14.96
CA ARG A 86 0.52 -3.41 -15.32
C ARG A 86 -0.86 -3.25 -14.66
N ALA A 87 -0.92 -2.55 -13.53
CA ALA A 87 -2.13 -2.32 -12.75
C ALA A 87 -2.80 -0.96 -13.04
N ASP A 88 -2.32 -0.23 -14.05
CA ASP A 88 -2.71 1.14 -14.40
C ASP A 88 -2.61 2.13 -13.22
N LEU A 89 -1.63 1.89 -12.32
CA LEU A 89 -1.30 2.78 -11.22
C LEU A 89 -0.22 3.77 -11.64
N GLN A 90 -0.35 5.02 -11.19
CA GLN A 90 0.73 5.98 -11.36
C GLN A 90 1.96 5.50 -10.58
N THR A 91 3.13 5.61 -11.18
CA THR A 91 4.39 5.33 -10.50
C THR A 91 5.42 6.43 -10.66
N ILE A 92 6.18 6.69 -9.60
CA ILE A 92 7.18 7.76 -9.52
C ILE A 92 8.51 7.14 -9.13
N ALA A 93 9.52 7.32 -9.98
CA ALA A 93 10.86 6.81 -9.74
C ALA A 93 11.78 7.91 -9.17
N ILE A 94 12.53 7.59 -8.13
CA ILE A 94 13.52 8.49 -7.54
C ILE A 94 14.90 7.85 -7.71
N PRO A 95 15.61 8.05 -8.83
CA PRO A 95 16.91 7.41 -9.06
C PRO A 95 18.01 8.00 -8.17
N GLY A 96 19.09 7.24 -7.97
CA GLY A 96 20.30 7.71 -7.28
C GLY A 96 21.24 8.56 -8.15
N SER A 97 20.71 9.22 -9.19
CA SER A 97 21.45 9.98 -10.21
C SER A 97 20.62 11.19 -10.64
N GLY A 98 21.15 12.01 -11.56
CA GLY A 98 20.35 12.91 -12.37
C GLY A 98 19.35 12.18 -13.28
N LEU A 99 18.52 12.96 -13.98
CA LEU A 99 17.41 12.47 -14.80
C LEU A 99 17.74 12.33 -16.30
N ASP A 100 18.92 12.77 -16.73
CA ASP A 100 19.39 12.51 -18.10
C ASP A 100 19.64 11.00 -18.27
N ARG A 101 19.18 10.45 -19.40
CA ARG A 101 19.25 9.00 -19.70
C ARG A 101 20.69 8.49 -19.73
N LYS A 102 21.67 9.36 -20.00
CA LYS A 102 23.11 9.02 -20.01
C LYS A 102 23.65 8.70 -18.62
N VAL A 103 23.04 9.23 -17.57
CA VAL A 103 23.52 9.10 -16.18
C VAL A 103 22.56 8.31 -15.29
N LEU A 104 21.36 8.03 -15.79
CA LEU A 104 20.35 7.25 -15.10
C LEU A 104 20.89 5.86 -14.73
N HIS A 105 20.78 5.53 -13.44
CA HIS A 105 21.33 4.31 -12.89
C HIS A 105 20.26 3.44 -12.19
N PRO A 106 20.22 2.12 -12.46
CA PRO A 106 21.07 1.39 -13.40
C PRO A 106 20.70 1.71 -14.85
N HIS A 107 21.68 1.71 -15.75
CA HIS A 107 21.44 2.05 -17.17
C HIS A 107 20.49 1.06 -17.86
N SER A 108 20.44 -0.19 -17.37
CA SER A 108 19.48 -1.21 -17.83
C SER A 108 18.01 -0.85 -17.58
N HIS A 109 17.71 0.18 -16.78
CA HIS A 109 16.35 0.65 -16.50
C HIS A 109 16.00 1.96 -17.21
N VAL A 110 16.79 2.41 -18.18
CA VAL A 110 16.41 3.56 -19.02
C VAL A 110 15.05 3.34 -19.69
N ASN A 111 14.84 2.18 -20.33
CA ASN A 111 13.56 1.87 -20.96
C ASN A 111 12.41 1.85 -19.95
N LEU A 112 12.63 1.29 -18.74
CA LEU A 112 11.62 1.31 -17.69
C LEU A 112 11.30 2.75 -17.27
N ALA A 113 12.29 3.63 -17.19
CA ALA A 113 12.10 5.04 -16.86
C ALA A 113 11.25 5.77 -17.92
N GLU A 114 11.44 5.41 -19.19
CA GLU A 114 10.65 5.92 -20.31
C GLU A 114 9.22 5.40 -20.26
N GLU A 115 9.02 4.08 -20.06
CA GLU A 115 7.70 3.48 -19.86
C GLU A 115 6.93 4.15 -18.71
N ILE A 116 7.61 4.47 -17.60
CA ILE A 116 7.01 5.20 -16.46
C ILE A 116 6.46 6.56 -16.91
N ILE A 117 7.22 7.31 -17.68
CA ILE A 117 6.82 8.66 -18.14
C ILE A 117 5.68 8.56 -19.16
N GLU A 118 5.77 7.64 -20.11
CA GLU A 118 4.78 7.43 -21.17
C GLU A 118 3.40 7.04 -20.60
N ASN A 119 3.37 6.37 -19.45
CA ASN A 119 2.14 5.96 -18.76
C ASN A 119 1.70 6.95 -17.67
N GLY A 120 2.09 8.24 -17.76
CA GLY A 120 1.63 9.30 -16.86
C GLY A 120 2.23 9.25 -15.45
N GLY A 121 3.32 8.52 -15.28
CA GLY A 121 4.22 8.60 -14.13
C GLY A 121 5.32 9.63 -14.35
N GLY A 122 6.37 9.56 -13.51
CA GLY A 122 7.48 10.49 -13.60
C GLY A 122 8.71 10.08 -12.82
N LEU A 123 9.77 10.85 -13.01
CA LEU A 123 11.05 10.70 -12.35
C LEU A 123 11.34 11.96 -11.52
N ILE A 124 11.88 11.82 -10.31
CA ILE A 124 12.24 12.95 -9.44
C ILE A 124 13.67 12.76 -8.95
N SER A 125 14.49 13.82 -8.95
CA SER A 125 15.83 13.80 -8.39
C SER A 125 16.18 15.12 -7.72
N GLU A 126 16.97 15.08 -6.65
CA GLU A 126 17.58 16.27 -6.03
C GLU A 126 18.86 16.70 -6.76
N TYR A 127 19.35 15.88 -7.69
CA TYR A 127 20.60 16.12 -8.40
C TYR A 127 20.41 16.83 -9.73
N ASP A 128 21.48 17.49 -10.18
CA ASP A 128 21.55 18.06 -11.52
C ASP A 128 21.41 16.97 -12.59
N ASP A 129 20.86 17.33 -13.75
CA ASP A 129 20.39 16.38 -14.77
C ASP A 129 21.46 15.39 -15.22
N LEU A 130 22.72 15.82 -15.28
CA LEU A 130 23.89 15.03 -15.71
C LEU A 130 24.73 14.46 -14.56
N MET A 131 24.22 14.47 -13.33
CA MET A 131 24.96 13.93 -12.19
C MET A 131 24.99 12.38 -12.22
N PRO A 132 26.17 11.74 -12.26
CA PRO A 132 26.26 10.28 -12.24
C PRO A 132 25.92 9.73 -10.85
N ALA A 133 25.44 8.48 -10.81
CA ALA A 133 25.18 7.81 -9.55
C ALA A 133 26.45 7.56 -8.73
N GLY A 134 26.34 7.76 -7.42
CA GLY A 134 27.39 7.46 -6.44
C GLY A 134 26.84 6.69 -5.25
N VAL A 135 27.71 6.00 -4.51
CA VAL A 135 27.31 5.25 -3.30
C VAL A 135 26.63 6.16 -2.28
N TRP A 136 27.15 7.38 -2.13
CA TRP A 136 26.61 8.42 -1.24
C TRP A 136 25.24 8.95 -1.69
N ALA A 137 24.85 8.74 -2.94
CA ALA A 137 23.62 9.27 -3.51
C ALA A 137 22.38 8.46 -3.10
N PHE A 138 22.53 7.15 -2.85
CA PHE A 138 21.41 6.28 -2.50
C PHE A 138 20.77 6.60 -1.14
N PRO A 139 21.52 6.81 -0.04
CA PRO A 139 20.91 7.20 1.23
C PRO A 139 20.19 8.55 1.16
N ARG A 140 20.76 9.54 0.45
CA ARG A 140 20.15 10.86 0.24
C ARG A 140 18.84 10.76 -0.54
N ARG A 141 18.80 9.94 -1.59
CA ARG A 141 17.58 9.68 -2.33
C ARG A 141 16.51 8.96 -1.49
N ASN A 142 16.91 8.02 -0.64
CA ASN A 142 15.97 7.26 0.19
C ASN A 142 15.18 8.15 1.14
N ARG A 143 15.81 9.23 1.64
CA ARG A 143 15.11 10.28 2.38
C ARG A 143 13.95 10.87 1.59
N ILE A 144 14.16 11.21 0.32
CA ILE A 144 13.13 11.82 -0.52
C ILE A 144 11.98 10.84 -0.73
N MET A 145 12.28 9.56 -0.96
CA MET A 145 11.25 8.52 -1.04
C MET A 145 10.41 8.44 0.24
N ALA A 146 11.06 8.31 1.40
CA ALA A 146 10.37 8.23 2.68
C ALA A 146 9.58 9.52 2.98
N GLY A 147 10.16 10.69 2.72
CA GLY A 147 9.54 11.98 2.98
C GLY A 147 8.37 12.30 2.07
N LEU A 148 8.39 11.83 0.83
CA LEU A 148 7.31 12.04 -0.13
C LEU A 148 6.08 11.17 0.18
N CYS A 149 6.27 10.02 0.84
CA CYS A 149 5.25 8.98 0.96
C CYS A 149 4.51 9.03 2.30
N HIS A 150 3.26 8.55 2.26
CA HIS A 150 2.43 8.36 3.45
C HIS A 150 2.85 7.11 4.22
N ALA A 151 3.25 6.06 3.49
CA ALA A 151 3.72 4.81 4.05
C ALA A 151 4.88 4.22 3.24
N THR A 152 5.68 3.37 3.88
CA THR A 152 6.73 2.57 3.25
C THR A 152 6.44 1.08 3.42
N LEU A 153 6.28 0.38 2.30
CA LEU A 153 6.16 -1.07 2.22
C LEU A 153 7.54 -1.71 1.95
N VAL A 154 7.96 -2.58 2.87
CA VAL A 154 9.17 -3.40 2.74
C VAL A 154 8.78 -4.81 2.33
N ILE A 155 9.18 -5.21 1.13
CA ILE A 155 8.90 -6.56 0.62
C ILE A 155 9.91 -7.57 1.16
N GLU A 156 11.20 -7.28 1.02
CA GLU A 156 12.30 -8.17 1.42
C GLU A 156 13.54 -7.34 1.75
N ALA A 157 14.25 -7.68 2.82
CA ALA A 157 15.52 -7.05 3.16
C ALA A 157 16.38 -7.95 4.06
N GLU A 158 17.67 -8.06 3.76
CA GLU A 158 18.65 -8.58 4.70
C GLU A 158 18.88 -7.58 5.85
N ARG A 159 19.37 -8.06 7.00
CA ARG A 159 19.61 -7.26 8.22
C ARG A 159 20.44 -5.98 8.04
N LYS A 160 21.36 -5.98 7.07
CA LYS A 160 22.25 -4.84 6.77
C LYS A 160 21.94 -4.21 5.40
N SER A 161 20.70 -4.35 4.93
CA SER A 161 20.29 -3.79 3.65
C SER A 161 20.08 -2.27 3.73
N GLY A 162 20.45 -1.56 2.65
CA GLY A 162 20.09 -0.15 2.47
C GLY A 162 18.58 0.10 2.41
N THR A 163 17.78 -0.94 2.15
CA THR A 163 16.31 -0.93 2.26
C THR A 163 15.85 -0.48 3.65
N LEU A 164 16.52 -0.95 4.72
CA LEU A 164 16.14 -0.65 6.10
C LEU A 164 16.38 0.81 6.47
N ILE A 165 17.25 1.52 5.74
CA ILE A 165 17.45 2.96 5.92
C ILE A 165 16.16 3.70 5.57
N THR A 166 15.50 3.35 4.47
CA THR A 166 14.25 4.02 4.07
C THR A 166 13.14 3.81 5.10
N SER A 167 12.97 2.59 5.62
CA SER A 167 11.98 2.29 6.66
C SER A 167 12.25 3.05 7.95
N ARG A 168 13.52 3.13 8.36
CA ARG A 168 13.91 3.91 9.54
C ARG A 168 13.58 5.40 9.35
N LEU A 169 13.94 5.97 8.19
CA LEU A 169 13.62 7.37 7.87
C LEU A 169 12.10 7.61 7.84
N ALA A 170 11.32 6.67 7.30
CA ALA A 170 9.87 6.74 7.32
C ALA A 170 9.33 6.84 8.76
N THR A 171 9.80 6.00 9.68
CA THR A 171 9.44 6.11 11.09
C THR A 171 9.89 7.45 11.72
N GLU A 172 11.11 7.92 11.43
CA GLU A 172 11.61 9.22 11.92
C GLU A 172 10.76 10.40 11.40
N TYR A 173 10.15 10.27 10.23
CA TYR A 173 9.23 11.26 9.63
C TYR A 173 7.77 11.04 10.02
N ASN A 174 7.48 10.19 11.01
CA ASN A 174 6.11 9.82 11.41
C ASN A 174 5.27 9.32 10.23
N ARG A 175 5.86 8.47 9.40
CA ARG A 175 5.20 7.77 8.29
C ARG A 175 5.03 6.30 8.66
N GLU A 176 3.96 5.71 8.15
CA GLU A 176 3.65 4.32 8.40
C GLU A 176 4.67 3.38 7.74
N VAL A 177 4.97 2.26 8.39
CA VAL A 177 5.86 1.24 7.83
C VAL A 177 5.15 -0.11 7.85
N GLY A 178 5.01 -0.70 6.67
CA GLY A 178 4.46 -2.03 6.47
C GLY A 178 5.54 -3.00 6.00
N CYS A 179 5.48 -4.24 6.45
CA CYS A 179 6.47 -5.27 6.13
C CYS A 179 5.79 -6.58 5.75
N VAL A 180 6.23 -7.16 4.63
CA VAL A 180 5.79 -8.50 4.20
C VAL A 180 6.50 -9.56 5.06
N PRO A 181 5.77 -10.50 5.68
CA PRO A 181 6.40 -11.61 6.39
C PRO A 181 6.99 -12.61 5.40
N GLY A 182 8.04 -13.32 5.78
CA GLY A 182 8.59 -14.42 4.98
C GLY A 182 9.04 -15.61 5.82
N PRO A 183 9.56 -16.67 5.19
CA PRO A 183 10.12 -17.82 5.90
C PRO A 183 11.25 -17.39 6.84
N VAL A 184 11.25 -17.87 8.09
CA VAL A 184 12.31 -17.58 9.09
C VAL A 184 13.68 -18.12 8.68
N THR A 185 13.72 -19.08 7.76
CA THR A 185 14.96 -19.62 7.19
C THR A 185 15.53 -18.77 6.05
N SER A 186 14.77 -17.79 5.54
CA SER A 186 15.24 -16.91 4.48
C SER A 186 15.99 -15.70 5.05
N PRO A 187 17.25 -15.44 4.62
CA PRO A 187 17.99 -14.25 5.03
C PRO A 187 17.30 -12.93 4.64
N THR A 188 16.50 -12.93 3.57
CA THR A 188 15.76 -11.75 3.10
C THR A 188 14.53 -11.42 3.96
N SER A 189 14.14 -12.31 4.89
CA SER A 189 13.05 -12.07 5.84
C SER A 189 13.53 -11.39 7.13
N ASP A 190 14.83 -11.41 7.44
CA ASP A 190 15.35 -10.94 8.74
C ASP A 190 15.09 -9.45 8.96
N GLY A 191 15.22 -8.63 7.91
CA GLY A 191 14.89 -7.21 7.94
C GLY A 191 13.40 -6.95 8.23
N PRO A 192 12.47 -7.45 7.40
CA PRO A 192 11.03 -7.36 7.66
C PRO A 192 10.62 -7.89 9.04
N HIS A 193 11.12 -9.04 9.47
CA HIS A 193 10.82 -9.60 10.80
C HIS A 193 11.27 -8.70 11.94
N MET A 194 12.47 -8.11 11.83
CA MET A 194 12.96 -7.15 12.80
C MET A 194 12.07 -5.89 12.85
N LEU A 195 11.67 -5.35 11.70
CA LEU A 195 10.80 -4.18 11.62
C LEU A 195 9.42 -4.46 12.22
N ILE A 196 8.82 -5.61 11.91
CA ILE A 196 7.54 -6.04 12.50
C ILE A 196 7.66 -6.13 14.02
N ARG A 197 8.76 -6.71 14.53
CA ARG A 197 9.04 -6.78 15.97
C ARG A 197 9.18 -5.39 16.62
N LEU A 198 9.64 -4.39 15.87
CA LEU A 198 9.76 -3.01 16.33
C LEU A 198 8.47 -2.18 16.16
N GLY A 199 7.39 -2.79 15.67
CA GLY A 199 6.07 -2.15 15.56
C GLY A 199 5.65 -1.79 14.15
N ALA A 200 6.39 -2.17 13.11
CA ALA A 200 5.90 -2.06 11.73
C ALA A 200 4.67 -2.95 11.52
N ALA A 201 3.70 -2.50 10.73
CA ALA A 201 2.52 -3.26 10.39
C ALA A 201 2.92 -4.52 9.58
N LEU A 202 2.33 -5.66 9.91
CA LEU A 202 2.46 -6.86 9.11
C LEU A 202 1.52 -6.78 7.90
N ILE A 203 2.06 -6.98 6.70
CA ILE A 203 1.32 -6.86 5.44
C ILE A 203 1.25 -8.21 4.74
N ARG A 204 0.05 -8.76 4.54
CA ARG A 204 -0.18 -10.04 3.85
C ARG A 204 -0.59 -9.84 2.40
N ASP A 205 -1.39 -8.82 2.14
CA ASP A 205 -2.03 -8.56 0.85
C ASP A 205 -2.26 -7.05 0.61
N HIS A 206 -2.97 -6.73 -0.48
CA HIS A 206 -3.30 -5.35 -0.84
C HIS A 206 -4.28 -4.68 0.13
N ASN A 207 -5.12 -5.43 0.86
CA ASN A 207 -6.06 -4.85 1.82
C ASN A 207 -5.33 -4.33 3.06
N ASP A 208 -4.35 -5.07 3.55
CA ASP A 208 -3.49 -4.59 4.64
C ASP A 208 -2.72 -3.31 4.22
N VAL A 209 -2.34 -3.18 2.95
CA VAL A 209 -1.74 -1.93 2.41
C VAL A 209 -2.75 -0.79 2.32
N ARG A 210 -4.00 -1.07 1.94
CA ARG A 210 -5.06 -0.05 1.91
C ARG A 210 -5.28 0.52 3.30
N GLU A 211 -5.39 -0.36 4.30
CA GLU A 211 -5.50 0.02 5.71
C GLU A 211 -4.30 0.85 6.16
N LEU A 212 -3.07 0.43 5.84
CA LEU A 212 -1.83 1.17 6.12
C LEU A 212 -1.84 2.61 5.55
N LEU A 213 -2.50 2.81 4.40
CA LEU A 213 -2.64 4.11 3.75
C LEU A 213 -3.88 4.91 4.22
N GLY A 214 -4.65 4.38 5.17
CA GLY A 214 -5.91 4.96 5.65
C GLY A 214 -7.05 4.87 4.63
N LEU A 215 -7.00 3.90 3.72
CA LEU A 215 -8.05 3.60 2.75
C LEU A 215 -8.89 2.42 3.25
N LYS A 216 -10.19 2.44 2.94
CA LYS A 216 -11.10 1.32 3.26
C LYS A 216 -10.62 0.03 2.60
N ARG A 217 -10.69 -1.10 3.28
CA ARG A 217 -10.33 -2.39 2.67
C ARG A 217 -11.39 -2.79 1.62
N THR A 218 -11.03 -3.71 0.73
CA THR A 218 -11.97 -4.24 -0.29
C THR A 218 -12.67 -5.51 0.15
N ASP A 219 -12.11 -6.20 1.15
CA ASP A 219 -12.70 -7.35 1.84
C ASP A 219 -13.51 -6.95 3.07
N GLU A 220 -13.56 -5.65 3.40
CA GLU A 220 -14.53 -5.09 4.32
C GLU A 220 -15.92 -5.24 3.69
N HIS A 221 -16.61 -6.32 4.05
CA HIS A 221 -18.05 -6.27 4.16
C HIS A 221 -18.41 -5.13 5.12
N PRO A 222 -19.55 -4.42 4.95
CA PRO A 222 -19.99 -3.42 5.92
C PRO A 222 -20.27 -4.09 7.27
N THR A 223 -19.21 -4.35 8.05
CA THR A 223 -19.24 -4.98 9.37
C THR A 223 -19.51 -3.98 10.48
N LEU A 224 -19.79 -2.73 10.11
CA LEU A 224 -20.23 -1.68 11.01
C LEU A 224 -21.49 -1.05 10.42
N VAL A 225 -22.57 -1.83 10.33
CA VAL A 225 -23.83 -1.23 10.75
C VAL A 225 -23.66 -1.10 12.25
N ASP A 226 -23.51 0.13 12.76
CA ASP A 226 -23.55 0.34 14.20
C ASP A 226 -24.78 -0.40 14.70
N ILE A 227 -24.59 -1.39 15.58
CA ILE A 227 -25.72 -2.17 16.12
C ILE A 227 -26.76 -1.18 16.71
N GLU A 228 -26.34 0.01 17.11
CA GLU A 228 -27.19 1.12 17.54
C GLU A 228 -28.20 1.57 16.47
N ASP A 229 -27.82 1.61 15.19
CA ASP A 229 -28.65 2.01 14.04
C ASP A 229 -29.62 0.92 13.57
N LEU A 230 -29.51 -0.30 14.11
CA LEU A 230 -30.47 -1.37 13.84
C LEU A 230 -31.81 -1.08 14.51
N SER A 231 -32.89 -1.44 13.82
CA SER A 231 -34.21 -1.45 14.43
C SER A 231 -34.26 -2.43 15.61
N ASP A 232 -35.23 -2.25 16.51
CA ASP A 232 -35.40 -3.17 17.65
C ASP A 232 -35.63 -4.62 17.18
N GLU A 233 -36.30 -4.81 16.04
CA GLU A 233 -36.52 -6.12 15.42
C GLU A 233 -35.22 -6.73 14.88
N GLU A 234 -34.39 -5.93 14.22
CA GLU A 234 -33.08 -6.35 13.71
C GLU A 234 -32.15 -6.79 14.86
N LYS A 235 -32.13 -6.02 15.95
CA LYS A 235 -31.36 -6.34 17.18
C LYS A 235 -31.76 -7.69 17.78
N ILE A 236 -33.05 -8.06 17.72
CA ILE A 236 -33.54 -9.36 18.21
C ILE A 236 -32.89 -10.51 17.41
N PHE A 237 -32.87 -10.43 16.09
CA PHE A 237 -32.26 -11.47 15.25
C PHE A 237 -30.75 -11.55 15.45
N ILE A 238 -30.05 -10.41 15.53
CA ILE A 238 -28.62 -10.39 15.83
C ILE A 238 -28.35 -11.04 17.21
N LYS A 239 -29.20 -10.84 18.21
CA LYS A 239 -29.02 -11.51 19.51
C LYS A 239 -29.24 -13.02 19.44
N ILE A 240 -30.23 -13.48 18.68
CA ILE A 240 -30.52 -14.93 18.52
C ILE A 240 -29.38 -15.63 17.77
N LEU A 241 -28.81 -14.97 16.77
CA LEU A 241 -27.73 -15.49 15.92
C LEU A 241 -26.34 -15.51 16.58
N GLU A 242 -26.24 -15.38 17.91
CA GLU A 242 -25.02 -15.78 18.61
C GLU A 242 -24.68 -17.27 18.37
N THR A 243 -25.68 -18.08 18.03
CA THR A 243 -25.50 -19.45 17.53
C THR A 243 -26.21 -19.60 16.18
N PRO A 244 -25.55 -20.18 15.16
CA PRO A 244 -26.20 -20.48 13.88
C PRO A 244 -27.45 -21.33 14.09
N CYS A 245 -28.53 -21.01 13.38
CA CYS A 245 -29.77 -21.78 13.44
C CYS A 245 -30.58 -21.60 12.16
N SER A 246 -31.60 -22.45 11.98
CA SER A 246 -32.45 -22.38 10.79
C SER A 246 -33.34 -21.14 10.79
N ARG A 247 -33.76 -20.73 9.59
CA ARG A 247 -34.69 -19.61 9.40
C ARG A 247 -36.00 -19.78 10.19
N ASP A 248 -36.54 -20.99 10.22
CA ASP A 248 -37.74 -21.31 11.00
C ASP A 248 -37.52 -21.15 12.50
N GLU A 249 -36.34 -21.53 12.98
CA GLU A 249 -35.98 -21.38 14.39
C GLU A 249 -35.81 -19.91 14.79
N LEU A 250 -35.24 -19.09 13.90
CA LEU A 250 -35.15 -17.64 14.08
C LEU A 250 -36.52 -16.99 14.18
N ILE A 251 -37.42 -17.29 13.24
CA ILE A 251 -38.79 -16.77 13.25
C ILE A 251 -39.47 -17.16 14.57
N ARG A 252 -39.36 -18.43 14.98
CA ARG A 252 -39.94 -18.91 16.24
C ARG A 252 -39.35 -18.24 17.49
N LYS A 253 -38.02 -18.07 17.56
CA LYS A 253 -37.32 -17.45 18.71
C LYS A 253 -37.53 -15.94 18.78
N SER A 254 -37.69 -15.27 17.65
CA SER A 254 -37.91 -13.81 17.56
C SER A 254 -39.23 -13.36 18.18
N LYS A 255 -40.25 -14.24 18.21
CA LYS A 255 -41.64 -13.95 18.61
C LYS A 255 -42.33 -12.86 17.76
N LEU A 256 -41.74 -12.51 16.61
CA LEU A 256 -42.38 -11.66 15.62
C LEU A 256 -43.36 -12.47 14.78
N ASP A 257 -44.31 -11.80 14.11
CA ASP A 257 -45.12 -12.47 13.10
C ASP A 257 -44.26 -12.87 11.89
N ILE A 258 -44.72 -13.87 11.14
CA ILE A 258 -43.95 -14.45 10.02
C ILE A 258 -43.62 -13.40 8.95
N GLY A 259 -44.52 -12.44 8.70
CA GLY A 259 -44.33 -11.39 7.71
C GLY A 259 -43.19 -10.45 8.10
N SER A 260 -43.28 -9.89 9.30
CA SER A 260 -42.26 -8.97 9.84
C SER A 260 -40.91 -9.67 10.01
N ALA A 261 -40.90 -10.90 10.54
CA ALA A 261 -39.68 -11.69 10.69
C ALA A 261 -38.98 -11.95 9.35
N SER A 262 -39.76 -12.32 8.31
CA SER A 262 -39.21 -12.59 6.99
C SER A 262 -38.64 -11.33 6.33
N ALA A 263 -39.33 -10.20 6.44
CA ALA A 263 -38.88 -8.92 5.91
C ALA A 263 -37.59 -8.44 6.59
N THR A 264 -37.53 -8.55 7.91
CA THR A 264 -36.37 -8.14 8.72
C THR A 264 -35.14 -9.02 8.44
N LEU A 265 -35.32 -10.34 8.31
CA LEU A 265 -34.22 -11.24 7.90
C LEU A 265 -33.70 -10.90 6.49
N SER A 266 -34.58 -10.63 5.53
CA SER A 266 -34.16 -10.19 4.19
C SER A 266 -33.42 -8.85 4.22
N LEU A 267 -33.84 -7.89 5.05
CA LEU A 267 -33.13 -6.62 5.22
C LEU A 267 -31.74 -6.82 5.82
N LEU A 268 -31.60 -7.68 6.83
CA LEU A 268 -30.32 -8.02 7.44
C LEU A 268 -29.36 -8.70 6.46
N GLU A 269 -29.89 -9.56 5.58
CA GLU A 269 -29.12 -10.23 4.52
C GLU A 269 -28.68 -9.22 3.45
N ILE A 270 -29.56 -8.31 3.02
CA ILE A 270 -29.23 -7.20 2.11
C ILE A 270 -28.19 -6.26 2.73
N LYS A 271 -28.30 -5.98 4.02
CA LYS A 271 -27.30 -5.20 4.79
C LYS A 271 -25.97 -5.95 4.96
N GLY A 272 -25.89 -7.23 4.61
CA GLY A 272 -24.69 -8.04 4.74
C GLY A 272 -24.33 -8.38 6.19
N LEU A 273 -25.31 -8.40 7.10
CA LEU A 273 -25.10 -8.73 8.51
C LEU A 273 -25.27 -10.23 8.80
N ILE A 274 -26.06 -10.91 7.96
CA ILE A 274 -26.32 -12.34 8.06
C ILE A 274 -26.19 -13.00 6.69
N THR A 275 -25.81 -14.28 6.66
CA THR A 275 -25.82 -15.11 5.45
C THR A 275 -26.50 -16.45 5.75
N GLU A 276 -27.17 -17.03 4.76
CA GLU A 276 -27.78 -18.36 4.82
C GLU A 276 -26.95 -19.35 3.99
N GLU A 277 -26.33 -20.32 4.66
CA GLU A 277 -25.53 -21.36 4.01
C GLU A 277 -25.90 -22.74 4.59
N LEU A 278 -26.06 -23.72 3.70
CA LEU A 278 -26.41 -25.10 4.08
C LEU A 278 -27.70 -25.22 4.93
N GLY A 279 -28.63 -24.27 4.80
CA GLY A 279 -29.89 -24.23 5.54
C GLY A 279 -29.79 -23.62 6.94
N GLU A 280 -28.63 -23.06 7.30
CA GLU A 280 -28.43 -22.33 8.55
C GLU A 280 -28.12 -20.87 8.27
N VAL A 281 -28.71 -20.00 9.08
CA VAL A 281 -28.42 -18.57 9.07
C VAL A 281 -27.35 -18.29 10.13
N ARG A 282 -26.34 -17.50 9.77
CA ARG A 282 -25.24 -17.07 10.66
C ARG A 282 -24.91 -15.60 10.46
N LYS A 283 -24.28 -14.99 11.47
CA LYS A 283 -23.68 -13.65 11.34
C LYS A 283 -22.47 -13.70 10.41
N ILE A 284 -22.23 -12.58 9.73
CA ILE A 284 -21.04 -12.38 8.88
C ILE A 284 -19.88 -11.76 9.69
N PHE A 285 -20.14 -11.25 10.90
CA PHE A 285 -19.20 -10.59 11.80
C PHE A 285 -19.10 -11.27 13.17
#